data_AF-A0A7G9YM11-F1
#
_entry.id   AF-A0A7G9YM11-F1
#
_cell.length_a   1.000
_cell.length_b   1.000
_cell.length_c   1.000
_cell.angle_alpha   90.00
_cell.angle_beta   90.00
_cell.angle_gamma   90.00
#
_symmetry.space_group_name_H-M   'P 1'
#
loop_
_entity.id
_entity.type
_entity.pdbx_description
1 polymer ?
#
loop_
_entity_poly.entity_id
_entity_poly.type
_entity_poly.pdbx_seq_one_letter_code
_entity_poly.pdbx_strand_id
1 'polypeptide(L)'
;MSEEDRIYEILSTVRKIEESKQPVSVYFNKNSVPFSRAQYYRYRRILQKYGEEGLRDERKNGNYTKLTERIKDYVIAIVKENRSISSSQLQSKILNQFNVQISLSGLNNFRASTSLTRLPTHKEKNHKRQKSGGGEILTSLSFFTHIVELYTRTIAEQVNAVRQSPLFEQNKDIEKDNPGVRLHGKFTREYNQLESVRETRFKSIDDKIEDKDFSAMKIFEMSEKTISRYNLALLCLPLVTSNGRSSRVDRVKGNDLSFLCGYNYKDASLNRYIQELKYLKVSDSLITATAKFWMDFWRNEYPDETYFVCYYIDGNTKALWSSNRCYKGRVTMLGRVMNCLEK
;
A
#
# COMPACT_ATOMS: atom_id res chain seq x y z
N MET A 1 -39.33 -41.96 -27.95
CA MET A 1 -40.44 -41.47 -28.76
C MET A 1 -39.84 -40.72 -29.94
N SER A 2 -40.08 -41.19 -31.16
CA SER A 2 -39.62 -40.50 -32.36
C SER A 2 -40.34 -39.15 -32.49
N GLU A 3 -39.77 -38.23 -33.28
CA GLU A 3 -40.42 -36.94 -33.55
C GLU A 3 -41.78 -37.12 -34.23
N GLU A 4 -41.89 -38.14 -35.10
CA GLU A 4 -43.12 -38.50 -35.80
C GLU A 4 -44.17 -39.07 -34.83
N ASP A 5 -43.76 -39.92 -33.88
CA ASP A 5 -44.66 -40.45 -32.84
C ASP A 5 -45.26 -39.31 -32.00
N ARG A 6 -44.42 -38.31 -31.65
CA ARG A 6 -44.83 -37.15 -30.87
C ARG A 6 -45.82 -36.28 -31.65
N ILE A 7 -45.55 -36.01 -32.94
CA ILE A 7 -46.44 -35.21 -33.78
C ILE A 7 -47.77 -35.93 -33.95
N TYR A 8 -47.75 -37.25 -34.18
CA TYR A 8 -48.96 -38.07 -34.25
C TYR A 8 -49.76 -38.06 -32.94
N GLU A 9 -49.10 -38.15 -31.78
CA GLU A 9 -49.75 -38.06 -30.48
C GLU A 9 -50.39 -36.68 -30.25
N ILE A 10 -49.73 -35.60 -30.67
CA ILE A 10 -50.28 -34.24 -30.60
C ILE A 10 -51.50 -34.10 -31.52
N LEU A 11 -51.40 -34.49 -32.79
CA LEU A 11 -52.47 -34.38 -33.77
C LEU A 11 -53.69 -35.21 -33.37
N SER A 12 -53.48 -36.48 -32.99
CA SER A 12 -54.56 -37.38 -32.58
C SER A 12 -55.27 -36.86 -31.32
N THR A 13 -54.54 -36.30 -30.37
CA THR A 13 -55.12 -35.76 -29.15
C THR A 13 -55.87 -34.45 -29.40
N VAL A 14 -55.34 -33.57 -30.25
CA VAL A 14 -56.04 -32.33 -30.66
C VAL A 14 -57.36 -32.66 -31.35
N ARG A 15 -57.36 -33.63 -32.29
CA ARG A 15 -58.60 -34.10 -32.95
C ARG A 15 -59.61 -34.65 -31.96
N LYS A 16 -59.18 -35.51 -31.03
CA LYS A 16 -60.06 -36.07 -29.97
C LYS A 16 -60.69 -34.98 -29.09
N ILE A 17 -59.95 -33.91 -28.79
CA ILE A 17 -60.47 -32.76 -28.04
C ILE A 17 -61.54 -32.02 -28.87
N GLU A 18 -61.27 -31.76 -30.14
CA GLU A 18 -62.19 -31.03 -31.03
C GLU A 18 -63.48 -31.83 -31.34
N GLU A 19 -63.36 -33.14 -31.54
CA GLU A 19 -64.49 -34.04 -31.79
C GLU A 19 -65.36 -34.28 -30.55
N SER A 20 -64.78 -34.19 -29.35
CA SER A 20 -65.52 -34.41 -28.09
C SER A 20 -66.65 -33.41 -27.85
N LYS A 21 -66.61 -32.23 -28.52
CA LYS A 21 -67.52 -31.09 -28.33
C LYS A 21 -67.68 -30.62 -26.87
N GLN A 22 -66.80 -31.06 -25.98
CA GLN A 22 -66.77 -30.63 -24.58
C GLN A 22 -65.94 -29.35 -24.44
N PRO A 23 -66.21 -28.51 -23.42
CA PRO A 23 -65.31 -27.42 -23.08
C PRO A 23 -63.91 -27.96 -22.79
N VAL A 24 -62.88 -27.33 -23.37
CA VAL A 24 -61.47 -27.77 -23.24
C VAL A 24 -61.06 -27.97 -21.78
N SER A 25 -61.54 -27.13 -20.85
CA SER A 25 -61.29 -27.30 -19.40
C SER A 25 -61.83 -28.62 -18.86
N VAL A 26 -63.04 -29.02 -19.28
CA VAL A 26 -63.70 -30.25 -18.82
C VAL A 26 -62.99 -31.47 -19.39
N TYR A 27 -62.58 -31.41 -20.66
CA TYR A 27 -61.85 -32.51 -21.29
C TYR A 27 -60.52 -32.81 -20.57
N PHE A 28 -59.75 -31.77 -20.25
CA PHE A 28 -58.47 -31.88 -19.55
C PHE A 28 -58.59 -32.37 -18.11
N ASN A 29 -59.72 -32.11 -17.45
CA ASN A 29 -59.97 -32.60 -16.09
C ASN A 29 -60.41 -34.07 -16.08
N LYS A 30 -61.02 -34.56 -17.16
CA LYS A 30 -61.58 -35.92 -17.26
C LYS A 30 -60.65 -36.92 -17.94
N ASN A 31 -59.74 -36.46 -18.80
CA ASN A 31 -58.89 -37.31 -19.61
C ASN A 31 -57.41 -37.03 -19.34
N SER A 32 -56.58 -38.08 -19.43
CA SER A 32 -55.14 -37.92 -19.42
C SER A 32 -54.67 -37.36 -20.76
N VAL A 33 -54.13 -36.14 -20.74
CA VAL A 33 -53.62 -35.43 -21.93
C VAL A 33 -52.10 -35.33 -21.82
N PRO A 34 -51.33 -35.70 -22.85
CA PRO A 34 -49.86 -35.72 -22.83
C PRO A 34 -49.21 -34.33 -22.82
N PHE A 35 -50.01 -33.26 -22.82
CA PHE A 35 -49.55 -31.87 -22.77
C PHE A 35 -50.55 -31.02 -21.98
N SER A 36 -50.11 -29.84 -21.55
CA SER A 36 -50.93 -28.88 -20.79
C SER A 36 -51.96 -28.14 -21.64
N ARG A 37 -52.99 -27.57 -20.98
CA ARG A 37 -54.01 -26.75 -21.64
C ARG A 37 -53.43 -25.54 -22.38
N ALA A 38 -52.35 -24.94 -21.86
CA ALA A 38 -51.65 -23.85 -22.53
C ALA A 38 -50.95 -24.32 -23.81
N GLN A 39 -50.36 -25.52 -23.80
CA GLN A 39 -49.76 -26.15 -24.98
C GLN A 39 -50.81 -26.48 -26.03
N TYR A 40 -52.01 -26.93 -25.65
CA TYR A 40 -53.12 -27.16 -26.59
C TYR A 40 -53.44 -25.92 -27.44
N TYR A 41 -53.67 -24.76 -26.80
CA TYR A 41 -53.97 -23.53 -27.55
C TYR A 41 -52.80 -23.08 -28.41
N ARG A 42 -51.56 -23.35 -27.98
CA ARG A 42 -50.36 -23.07 -28.77
C ARG A 42 -50.28 -23.97 -30.00
N TYR A 43 -50.50 -25.28 -29.85
CA TYR A 43 -50.51 -26.23 -30.96
C TYR A 43 -51.65 -25.93 -31.94
N ARG A 44 -52.85 -25.62 -31.45
CA ARG A 44 -53.98 -25.22 -32.30
C ARG A 44 -53.65 -23.98 -33.14
N ARG A 45 -53.03 -22.96 -32.54
CA ARG A 45 -52.61 -21.74 -33.26
C ARG A 45 -51.52 -22.04 -34.30
N ILE A 46 -50.58 -22.92 -33.99
CA ILE A 46 -49.52 -23.34 -34.91
C ILE A 46 -50.11 -24.13 -36.09
N LEU A 47 -50.98 -25.11 -35.81
CA LEU A 47 -51.66 -25.91 -36.82
C LEU A 47 -52.50 -25.05 -37.77
N GLN A 48 -53.21 -24.05 -37.24
CA GLN A 48 -53.99 -23.10 -38.05
C GLN A 48 -53.12 -22.23 -38.97
N LYS A 49 -51.89 -21.89 -38.53
CA LYS A 49 -51.03 -20.94 -39.25
C LYS A 49 -50.03 -21.59 -40.20
N TYR A 50 -49.53 -22.77 -39.84
CA TYR A 50 -48.41 -23.43 -40.50
C TYR A 50 -48.67 -24.91 -40.84
N GLY A 51 -49.87 -25.43 -40.56
CA GLY A 51 -50.18 -26.84 -40.76
C GLY A 51 -49.38 -27.78 -39.86
N GLU A 52 -49.33 -29.06 -40.21
CA GLU A 52 -48.61 -30.10 -39.45
C GLU A 52 -47.10 -29.85 -39.43
N GLU A 53 -46.54 -29.27 -40.50
CA GLU A 53 -45.13 -28.94 -40.62
C GLU A 53 -44.65 -27.96 -39.53
N GLY A 54 -45.53 -27.06 -39.06
CA GLY A 54 -45.21 -26.15 -37.95
C GLY A 54 -45.02 -26.83 -36.59
N LEU A 55 -45.35 -28.12 -36.45
CA LEU A 55 -45.11 -28.90 -35.23
C LEU A 55 -43.73 -29.58 -35.20
N ARG A 56 -42.99 -29.59 -36.31
CA ARG A 56 -41.62 -30.15 -36.37
C ARG A 56 -40.63 -29.26 -35.62
N ASP A 57 -39.63 -29.85 -34.97
CA ASP A 57 -38.62 -29.12 -34.20
C ASP A 57 -37.56 -28.52 -35.13
N GLU A 58 -37.73 -27.26 -35.51
CA GLU A 58 -36.78 -26.51 -36.35
C GLU A 58 -35.40 -26.30 -35.70
N ARG A 59 -35.20 -26.63 -34.42
CA ARG A 59 -33.89 -26.51 -33.74
C ARG A 59 -32.82 -27.41 -34.35
N LYS A 60 -33.21 -28.46 -35.09
CA LYS A 60 -32.28 -29.36 -35.79
C LYS A 60 -31.53 -28.67 -36.95
N ASN A 61 -32.04 -27.55 -37.48
CA ASN A 61 -31.44 -26.82 -38.59
C ASN A 61 -30.25 -25.92 -38.18
N GLY A 62 -29.76 -26.01 -36.92
CA GLY A 62 -28.50 -25.40 -36.46
C GLY A 62 -28.43 -23.87 -36.37
N ASN A 63 -29.34 -23.15 -37.04
CA ASN A 63 -29.24 -21.71 -37.29
C ASN A 63 -29.83 -20.79 -36.21
N TYR A 64 -30.35 -21.33 -35.11
CA TYR A 64 -30.94 -20.54 -34.01
C TYR A 64 -30.10 -20.53 -32.73
N THR A 65 -28.79 -20.75 -32.82
CA THR A 65 -27.90 -20.62 -31.65
C THR A 65 -27.26 -19.24 -31.60
N LYS A 66 -27.28 -18.61 -30.41
CA LYS A 66 -26.55 -17.36 -30.15
C LYS A 66 -25.02 -17.55 -30.14
N LEU A 67 -24.55 -18.80 -30.20
CA LEU A 67 -23.15 -19.18 -30.14
C LEU A 67 -22.65 -19.51 -31.54
N THR A 68 -22.42 -18.46 -32.33
CA THR A 68 -21.88 -18.58 -33.69
C THR A 68 -20.42 -19.07 -33.66
N GLU A 69 -19.93 -19.60 -34.78
CA GLU A 69 -18.56 -20.13 -34.88
C GLU A 69 -17.50 -19.10 -34.47
N ARG A 70 -17.67 -17.85 -34.90
CA ARG A 70 -16.80 -16.73 -34.51
C ARG A 70 -16.75 -16.50 -32.99
N ILE A 71 -17.89 -16.69 -32.29
CA ILE A 71 -17.93 -16.56 -30.83
C ILE A 71 -17.28 -17.78 -30.17
N LYS A 72 -17.45 -18.98 -30.74
CA LYS A 72 -16.79 -20.20 -30.26
C LYS A 72 -15.27 -20.05 -30.31
N ASP A 73 -14.73 -19.59 -31.43
CA ASP A 73 -13.29 -19.35 -31.62
C ASP A 73 -12.75 -18.34 -30.62
N TYR A 74 -13.48 -17.23 -30.41
CA TYR A 74 -13.13 -16.22 -29.41
C TYR A 74 -13.09 -16.78 -27.99
N VAL A 75 -14.09 -17.61 -27.63
CA VAL A 75 -14.12 -18.28 -26.33
C VAL A 75 -12.93 -19.23 -26.18
N ILE A 76 -12.61 -20.02 -27.22
CA ILE A 76 -11.46 -20.93 -27.20
C ILE A 76 -10.16 -20.16 -26.98
N ALA A 77 -9.94 -19.05 -27.70
CA ALA A 77 -8.75 -18.22 -27.58
C ALA A 77 -8.57 -17.69 -26.14
N ILE A 78 -9.61 -17.10 -25.56
CA ILE A 78 -9.56 -16.54 -24.20
C ILE A 78 -9.36 -17.62 -23.15
N VAL A 79 -10.02 -18.76 -23.29
CA VAL A 79 -9.92 -19.85 -22.32
C VAL A 79 -8.57 -20.57 -22.43
N LYS A 80 -7.95 -20.60 -23.61
CA LYS A 80 -6.57 -21.09 -23.78
C LYS A 80 -5.56 -20.18 -23.07
N GLU A 81 -5.73 -18.86 -23.17
CA GLU A 81 -4.87 -17.88 -22.50
C GLU A 81 -5.07 -17.86 -20.97
N ASN A 82 -6.32 -17.90 -20.52
CA ASN A 82 -6.66 -17.93 -19.09
C ASN A 82 -7.77 -18.95 -18.80
N ARG A 83 -7.36 -20.20 -18.53
CA ARG A 83 -8.28 -21.31 -18.27
C ARG A 83 -9.11 -21.14 -16.99
N SER A 84 -8.70 -20.22 -16.10
CA SER A 84 -9.33 -19.96 -14.81
C SER A 84 -10.46 -18.91 -14.85
N ILE A 85 -10.65 -18.23 -15.99
CA ILE A 85 -11.69 -17.21 -16.18
C ILE A 85 -13.09 -17.76 -15.87
N SER A 86 -13.89 -16.98 -15.12
CA SER A 86 -15.26 -17.38 -14.79
C SER A 86 -16.18 -17.24 -16.01
N SER A 87 -17.26 -18.02 -16.03
CA SER A 87 -18.25 -17.95 -17.12
C SER A 87 -19.00 -16.61 -17.13
N SER A 88 -19.12 -15.92 -15.98
CA SER A 88 -19.67 -14.56 -15.91
C SER A 88 -18.76 -13.53 -16.55
N GLN A 89 -17.45 -13.59 -16.27
CA GLN A 89 -16.47 -12.72 -16.91
C GLN A 89 -16.40 -12.95 -18.42
N LEU A 90 -16.44 -14.22 -18.82
CA LEU A 90 -16.47 -14.60 -20.24
C LEU A 90 -17.73 -14.08 -20.93
N GLN A 91 -18.90 -14.18 -20.29
CA GLN A 91 -20.17 -13.61 -20.78
C GLN A 91 -20.05 -12.09 -20.97
N SER A 92 -19.49 -11.36 -20.01
CA SER A 92 -19.26 -9.91 -20.13
C SER A 92 -18.33 -9.58 -21.30
N LYS A 93 -17.25 -10.36 -21.50
CA LYS A 93 -16.34 -10.16 -22.63
C LYS A 93 -17.02 -10.39 -23.97
N ILE A 94 -17.84 -11.43 -24.09
CA ILE A 94 -18.61 -11.71 -25.32
C ILE A 94 -19.64 -10.61 -25.57
N LEU A 95 -20.34 -10.15 -24.53
CA LEU A 95 -21.28 -9.04 -24.63
C LEU A 95 -20.58 -7.78 -25.14
N ASN A 96 -19.41 -7.44 -24.59
CA ASN A 96 -18.66 -6.26 -25.02
C ASN A 96 -18.13 -6.37 -26.45
N GLN A 97 -17.70 -7.56 -26.86
CA GLN A 97 -17.07 -7.76 -28.18
C GLN A 97 -18.08 -7.95 -29.31
N PHE A 98 -19.20 -8.64 -29.05
CA PHE A 98 -20.15 -9.08 -30.07
C PHE A 98 -21.56 -8.52 -29.87
N ASN A 99 -21.82 -7.82 -28.75
CA ASN A 99 -23.15 -7.35 -28.35
C ASN A 99 -24.19 -8.49 -28.27
N VAL A 100 -23.75 -9.71 -27.94
CA VAL A 100 -24.60 -10.89 -27.79
C VAL A 100 -24.55 -11.40 -26.35
N GLN A 101 -25.71 -11.46 -25.71
CA GLN A 101 -25.85 -12.06 -24.38
C GLN A 101 -26.12 -13.56 -24.49
N ILE A 102 -25.14 -14.37 -24.07
CA ILE A 102 -25.20 -15.83 -24.02
C ILE A 102 -25.46 -16.29 -22.59
N SER A 103 -26.28 -17.33 -22.37
CA SER A 103 -26.51 -17.85 -21.02
C SER A 103 -25.25 -18.49 -20.43
N LEU A 104 -25.10 -18.39 -19.10
CA LEU A 104 -23.98 -19.03 -18.39
C LEU A 104 -23.98 -20.55 -18.57
N SER A 105 -25.16 -21.17 -18.59
CA SER A 105 -25.32 -22.60 -18.88
C SER A 105 -24.86 -22.96 -20.30
N GLY A 106 -25.19 -22.13 -21.29
CA GLY A 106 -24.73 -22.31 -22.67
C GLY A 106 -23.21 -22.24 -22.79
N LEU A 107 -22.57 -21.28 -22.09
CA LEU A 107 -21.10 -21.18 -22.04
C LEU A 107 -20.46 -22.37 -21.32
N ASN A 108 -21.02 -22.82 -20.21
CA ASN A 108 -20.50 -23.99 -19.50
C ASN A 108 -20.60 -25.27 -20.33
N ASN A 109 -21.74 -25.48 -21.01
CA ASN A 109 -21.94 -26.62 -21.90
C ASN A 109 -20.96 -26.58 -23.09
N PHE A 110 -20.75 -25.40 -23.68
CA PHE A 110 -19.76 -25.25 -24.74
C PHE A 110 -18.34 -25.56 -24.24
N ARG A 111 -17.93 -24.98 -23.10
CA ARG A 111 -16.62 -25.27 -22.48
C ARG A 111 -16.44 -26.76 -22.17
N ALA A 112 -17.49 -27.46 -21.75
CA ALA A 112 -17.47 -28.90 -21.52
C ALA A 112 -17.28 -29.67 -22.84
N SER A 113 -18.01 -29.29 -23.90
CA SER A 113 -17.92 -29.94 -25.22
C SER A 113 -16.53 -29.81 -25.87
N THR A 114 -15.77 -28.77 -25.54
CA THR A 114 -14.41 -28.56 -26.06
C THR A 114 -13.32 -28.96 -25.05
N SER A 115 -13.66 -29.64 -23.96
CA SER A 115 -12.73 -30.00 -22.87
C SER A 115 -11.97 -28.82 -22.22
N LEU A 116 -12.50 -27.60 -22.36
CA LEU A 116 -11.95 -26.35 -21.81
C LEU A 116 -12.70 -25.92 -20.54
N THR A 117 -13.01 -26.87 -19.68
CA THR A 117 -13.60 -26.62 -18.37
C THR A 117 -12.69 -25.71 -17.53
N ARG A 118 -13.32 -24.94 -16.64
CA ARG A 118 -12.62 -23.98 -15.78
C ARG A 118 -11.72 -24.75 -14.81
N LEU A 119 -10.44 -24.43 -14.81
CA LEU A 119 -9.55 -24.87 -13.74
C LEU A 119 -9.76 -23.96 -12.52
N PRO A 120 -9.85 -24.53 -11.31
CA PRO A 120 -9.88 -23.72 -10.10
C PRO A 120 -8.60 -22.89 -10.05
N THR A 121 -8.74 -21.58 -9.93
CA THR A 121 -7.64 -20.73 -9.49
C THR A 121 -7.14 -21.31 -8.17
N HIS A 122 -5.86 -21.66 -8.08
CA HIS A 122 -5.21 -21.78 -6.78
C HIS A 122 -5.59 -20.52 -6.00
N LYS A 123 -6.31 -20.67 -4.89
CA LYS A 123 -6.48 -19.55 -3.97
C LYS A 123 -5.06 -19.18 -3.58
N GLU A 124 -4.54 -18.06 -4.09
CA GLU A 124 -3.38 -17.44 -3.48
C GLU A 124 -3.70 -17.41 -1.99
N LYS A 125 -2.86 -18.10 -1.19
CA LYS A 125 -2.94 -17.96 0.27
C LYS A 125 -3.01 -16.46 0.50
N ASN A 126 -3.96 -16.01 1.33
CA ASN A 126 -4.05 -14.61 1.74
C ASN A 126 -2.71 -14.21 2.39
N HIS A 127 -1.71 -13.88 1.58
CA HIS A 127 -0.53 -13.19 2.03
C HIS A 127 -1.08 -11.83 2.44
N LYS A 128 -1.17 -11.60 3.76
CA LYS A 128 -1.39 -10.25 4.27
C LYS A 128 -0.32 -9.40 3.61
N ARG A 129 -0.70 -8.56 2.66
CA ARG A 129 0.21 -7.55 2.11
C ARG A 129 0.60 -6.67 3.29
N GLN A 130 1.79 -6.89 3.85
CA GLN A 130 2.34 -6.02 4.86
C GLN A 130 2.60 -4.65 4.22
N LYS A 131 2.32 -3.59 4.99
CA LYS A 131 2.25 -2.22 4.50
C LYS A 131 3.56 -1.72 3.86
N SER A 132 4.70 -2.34 4.18
CA SER A 132 6.00 -1.97 3.61
C SER A 132 6.99 -3.14 3.61
N GLY A 133 6.97 -3.97 2.57
CA GLY A 133 7.96 -5.05 2.42
C GLY A 133 9.40 -4.54 2.34
N GLY A 134 9.63 -3.36 1.74
CA GLY A 134 10.95 -2.72 1.74
C GLY A 134 11.39 -2.23 3.13
N GLY A 135 10.43 -1.82 3.96
CA GLY A 135 10.74 -1.43 5.33
C GLY A 135 11.11 -2.59 6.23
N GLU A 136 10.50 -3.76 6.04
CA GLU A 136 10.90 -4.97 6.74
C GLU A 136 12.35 -5.33 6.43
N ILE A 137 12.76 -5.30 5.16
CA ILE A 137 14.15 -5.55 4.77
C ILE A 137 15.11 -4.62 5.52
N LEU A 138 14.83 -3.30 5.53
CA LEU A 138 15.70 -2.34 6.22
C LEU A 138 15.75 -2.60 7.73
N THR A 139 14.60 -2.83 8.37
CA THR A 139 14.54 -3.11 9.80
C THR A 139 15.26 -4.42 10.14
N SER A 140 15.05 -5.49 9.37
CA SER A 140 15.70 -6.78 9.52
C SER A 140 17.22 -6.67 9.34
N LEU A 141 17.69 -5.93 8.33
CA LEU A 141 19.12 -5.65 8.15
C LEU A 141 19.69 -4.87 9.35
N SER A 142 18.95 -3.88 9.87
CA SER A 142 19.39 -3.12 11.03
C SER A 142 19.51 -3.97 12.30
N PHE A 143 18.63 -4.97 12.46
CA PHE A 143 18.70 -5.96 13.53
C PHE A 143 19.84 -6.94 13.31
N PHE A 144 19.98 -7.50 12.10
CA PHE A 144 21.03 -8.46 11.75
C PHE A 144 22.43 -7.87 11.91
N THR A 145 22.62 -6.62 11.49
CA THR A 145 23.91 -5.93 11.59
C THR A 145 24.18 -5.35 12.97
N HIS A 146 23.17 -5.24 13.85
CA HIS A 146 23.29 -4.55 15.14
C HIS A 146 23.71 -3.06 15.03
N ILE A 147 23.59 -2.43 13.86
CA ILE A 147 24.01 -1.05 13.63
C ILE A 147 23.24 -0.04 14.52
N VAL A 148 21.96 -0.28 14.76
CA VAL A 148 21.14 0.58 15.63
C VAL A 148 21.55 0.44 17.09
N GLU A 149 21.98 -0.75 17.51
CA GLU A 149 22.51 -0.99 18.86
C GLU A 149 23.83 -0.26 19.06
N LEU A 150 24.71 -0.26 18.06
CA LEU A 150 25.93 0.55 18.06
C LEU A 150 25.61 2.04 18.30
N TYR A 151 24.71 2.62 17.50
CA TYR A 151 24.34 4.04 17.66
C TYR A 151 23.74 4.32 19.04
N THR A 152 22.90 3.41 19.52
CA THR A 152 22.25 3.53 20.83
C THR A 152 23.29 3.53 21.95
N ARG A 153 24.24 2.59 21.92
CA ARG A 153 25.33 2.50 22.89
C ARG A 153 26.22 3.73 22.85
N THR A 154 26.67 4.17 21.67
CA THR A 154 27.52 5.35 21.53
C THR A 154 26.85 6.61 22.06
N ILE A 155 25.54 6.77 21.82
CA ILE A 155 24.77 7.90 22.37
C ILE A 155 24.64 7.77 23.89
N ALA A 156 24.34 6.58 24.42
CA ALA A 156 24.20 6.36 25.86
C ALA A 156 25.53 6.59 26.61
N GLU A 157 26.65 6.13 26.06
CA GLU A 157 28.00 6.38 26.57
C GLU A 157 28.28 7.89 26.62
N GLN A 158 27.94 8.63 25.56
CA GLN A 158 28.12 10.08 25.51
C GLN A 158 27.22 10.80 26.54
N VAL A 159 25.97 10.37 26.71
CA VAL A 159 25.08 10.91 27.76
C VAL A 159 25.70 10.69 29.14
N ASN A 160 26.23 9.50 29.42
CA ASN A 160 26.87 9.20 30.70
C ASN A 160 28.15 10.01 30.91
N ALA A 161 28.97 10.20 29.87
CA ALA A 161 30.16 11.05 29.94
C ALA A 161 29.80 12.51 30.25
N VAL A 162 28.75 13.05 29.60
CA VAL A 162 28.28 14.41 29.90
C VAL A 162 27.73 14.51 31.31
N ARG A 163 26.96 13.52 31.81
CA ARG A 163 26.47 13.51 33.20
C ARG A 163 27.59 13.58 34.25
N GLN A 164 28.76 13.02 33.93
CA GLN A 164 29.93 13.04 34.82
C GLN A 164 30.80 14.30 34.64
N SER A 165 30.48 15.15 33.66
CA SER A 165 31.27 16.34 33.36
C SER A 165 30.95 17.50 34.33
N PRO A 166 31.93 18.38 34.62
CA PRO A 166 31.69 19.58 35.43
C PRO A 166 30.59 20.50 34.87
N LEU A 167 30.45 20.53 33.55
CA LEU A 167 29.42 21.29 32.83
C LEU A 167 28.00 20.87 33.21
N PHE A 168 27.79 19.59 33.55
CA PHE A 168 26.47 19.10 33.93
C PHE A 168 26.04 19.61 35.30
N GLU A 169 26.94 19.59 36.29
CA GLU A 169 26.64 20.11 37.63
C GLU A 169 26.51 21.63 37.63
N GLN A 170 27.34 22.36 36.88
CA GLN A 170 27.25 23.83 36.76
C GLN A 170 25.90 24.30 36.20
N ASN A 171 25.27 23.51 35.33
CA ASN A 171 24.07 23.91 34.60
C ASN A 171 22.76 23.35 35.17
N LYS A 172 22.83 22.59 36.27
CA LYS A 172 21.68 21.96 36.91
C LYS A 172 20.72 22.95 37.58
N ASP A 173 21.25 24.09 38.00
CA ASP A 173 20.53 25.13 38.74
C ASP A 173 20.11 26.31 37.85
N ILE A 174 20.22 26.19 36.52
CA ILE A 174 19.71 27.22 35.60
C ILE A 174 18.19 27.29 35.75
N GLU A 175 17.67 28.49 36.04
CA GLU A 175 16.22 28.69 36.18
C GLU A 175 15.47 28.19 34.95
N LYS A 176 14.45 27.35 35.19
CA LYS A 176 13.55 26.89 34.14
C LYS A 176 12.82 28.08 33.55
N ASP A 177 12.86 28.16 32.22
CA ASP A 177 12.05 29.13 31.50
C ASP A 177 10.55 28.86 31.75
N ASN A 178 9.90 29.71 32.55
CA ASN A 178 8.51 29.59 32.95
C ASN A 178 7.56 30.11 31.85
N PRO A 179 6.87 29.22 31.10
CA PRO A 179 6.00 29.64 30.00
C PRO A 179 4.74 30.35 30.51
N GLY A 180 4.30 30.04 31.73
CA GLY A 180 3.08 30.59 32.35
C GLY A 180 3.15 32.08 32.70
N VAL A 181 4.34 32.69 32.69
CA VAL A 181 4.52 34.13 32.94
C VAL A 181 4.35 34.94 31.64
N ARG A 182 4.24 34.27 30.49
CA ARG A 182 4.31 34.92 29.17
C ARG A 182 2.92 35.00 28.51
N LEU A 183 2.26 36.15 28.62
CA LEU A 183 0.92 36.41 28.06
C LEU A 183 0.81 36.26 26.52
N HIS A 184 1.90 36.37 25.76
CA HIS A 184 1.86 36.48 24.29
C HIS A 184 2.77 35.51 23.52
N GLY A 185 3.24 34.43 24.15
CA GLY A 185 4.15 33.47 23.50
C GLY A 185 5.57 34.00 23.31
N LYS A 186 6.53 33.09 23.11
CA LYS A 186 7.97 33.37 23.21
C LYS A 186 8.61 33.95 21.94
N PHE A 187 8.00 33.79 20.77
CA PHE A 187 8.66 34.05 19.48
C PHE A 187 7.97 35.17 18.69
N THR A 188 7.81 36.34 19.30
CA THR A 188 7.29 37.52 18.60
C THR A 188 8.37 38.16 17.71
N ARG A 189 7.99 39.12 16.88
CA ARG A 189 8.94 39.89 16.06
C ARG A 189 9.94 40.64 16.96
N GLU A 190 9.45 41.19 18.05
CA GLU A 190 10.21 41.96 19.04
C GLU A 190 11.22 41.06 19.75
N TYR A 191 10.81 39.86 20.16
CA TYR A 191 11.73 38.88 20.75
C TYR A 191 12.90 38.52 19.82
N ASN A 192 12.62 38.30 18.53
CA ASN A 192 13.65 37.98 17.54
C ASN A 192 14.58 39.17 17.22
N GLN A 193 14.19 40.39 17.61
CA GLN A 193 14.99 41.60 17.43
C GLN A 193 15.88 41.93 18.63
N LEU A 194 15.64 41.31 19.80
CA LEU A 194 16.48 41.47 20.98
C LEU A 194 17.94 41.14 20.66
N GLU A 195 18.85 42.01 21.12
CA GLU A 195 20.29 41.89 20.89
C GLU A 195 20.82 40.53 21.38
N SER A 196 20.47 40.15 22.61
CA SER A 196 20.83 38.85 23.21
C SER A 196 20.39 37.66 22.36
N VAL A 197 19.21 37.71 21.72
CA VAL A 197 18.71 36.66 20.83
C VAL A 197 19.47 36.65 19.50
N ARG A 198 19.78 37.82 18.94
CA ARG A 198 20.50 37.94 17.67
C ARG A 198 21.95 37.50 17.79
N GLU A 199 22.61 37.86 18.88
CA GLU A 199 23.98 37.43 19.19
C GLU A 199 24.04 35.91 19.40
N THR A 200 23.17 35.36 20.26
CA THR A 200 23.16 33.92 20.54
C THR A 200 22.72 33.07 19.35
N ARG A 201 21.87 33.57 18.45
CA ARG A 201 21.37 32.80 17.30
C ARG A 201 22.50 32.25 16.43
N PHE A 202 23.55 33.03 16.21
CA PHE A 202 24.65 32.67 15.31
C PHE A 202 25.89 32.08 16.02
N LYS A 203 25.92 32.09 17.36
CA LYS A 203 26.97 31.42 18.15
C LYS A 203 27.17 29.97 17.76
N SER A 204 28.41 29.50 17.97
CA SER A 204 28.81 28.12 17.73
C SER A 204 28.02 27.18 18.64
N ILE A 205 28.11 25.86 18.42
CA ILE A 205 27.49 24.91 19.35
C ILE A 205 28.28 24.85 20.64
N ASP A 206 29.61 25.03 20.57
CA ASP A 206 30.48 25.11 21.73
C ASP A 206 30.04 26.21 22.69
N ASP A 207 29.86 27.44 22.19
CA ASP A 207 29.45 28.58 23.03
C ASP A 207 28.00 28.43 23.53
N LYS A 208 27.15 27.72 22.77
CA LYS A 208 25.75 27.51 23.17
C LYS A 208 25.58 26.46 24.26
N ILE A 209 26.56 25.58 24.45
CA ILE A 209 26.49 24.50 25.43
C ILE A 209 26.75 25.02 26.84
N GLU A 210 27.59 26.04 26.99
CA GLU A 210 27.94 26.61 28.29
C GLU A 210 26.70 27.01 29.10
N ASP A 211 25.72 27.63 28.46
CA ASP A 211 24.48 28.10 29.12
C ASP A 211 23.30 27.10 29.04
N LYS A 212 23.55 25.81 28.73
CA LYS A 212 22.48 24.83 28.53
C LYS A 212 22.21 23.96 29.75
N ASP A 213 20.97 24.02 30.22
CA ASP A 213 20.42 23.03 31.14
C ASP A 213 20.26 21.67 30.43
N PHE A 214 21.21 20.77 30.70
CA PHE A 214 21.18 19.39 30.22
C PHE A 214 20.12 18.53 30.92
N SER A 215 19.79 18.84 32.18
CA SER A 215 18.81 18.08 32.96
C SER A 215 17.40 18.20 32.39
N ALA A 216 17.08 19.33 31.74
CA ALA A 216 15.81 19.53 31.04
C ALA A 216 15.74 18.88 29.64
N MET A 217 16.84 18.35 29.12
CA MET A 217 16.85 17.67 27.82
C MET A 217 16.31 16.24 27.96
N LYS A 218 15.38 15.88 27.08
CA LYS A 218 14.66 14.61 27.20
C LYS A 218 15.59 13.41 27.04
N ILE A 219 16.63 13.52 26.23
CA ILE A 219 17.61 12.46 25.99
C ILE A 219 18.31 11.98 27.27
N PHE A 220 18.46 12.84 28.28
CA PHE A 220 19.02 12.45 29.58
C PHE A 220 18.02 11.67 30.44
N GLU A 221 16.74 11.64 30.11
CA GLU A 221 15.72 10.85 30.81
C GLU A 221 15.37 9.55 30.06
N MET A 222 15.81 9.43 28.81
CA MET A 222 15.47 8.29 27.96
C MET A 222 16.22 7.03 28.35
N SER A 223 15.52 5.89 28.35
CA SER A 223 16.15 4.58 28.38
C SER A 223 16.83 4.26 27.04
N GLU A 224 17.82 3.38 27.05
CA GLU A 224 18.47 2.88 25.82
C GLU A 224 17.46 2.32 24.81
N LYS A 225 16.44 1.60 25.29
CA LYS A 225 15.34 1.10 24.44
C LYS A 225 14.61 2.23 23.73
N THR A 226 14.43 3.37 24.38
CA THR A 226 13.78 4.54 23.78
C THR A 226 14.68 5.19 22.74
N ILE A 227 15.97 5.36 23.07
CA ILE A 227 17.00 5.87 22.15
C ILE A 227 17.09 4.99 20.90
N SER A 228 17.11 3.67 21.07
CA SER A 228 17.11 2.68 19.98
C SER A 228 15.90 2.85 19.04
N ARG A 229 14.69 3.05 19.59
CA ARG A 229 13.50 3.30 18.77
C ARG A 229 13.58 4.61 17.99
N TYR A 230 14.12 5.68 18.59
CA TYR A 230 14.39 6.93 17.87
C TYR A 230 15.40 6.72 16.73
N ASN A 231 16.51 6.03 16.99
CA ASN A 231 17.52 5.71 15.98
C ASN A 231 16.94 4.90 14.82
N LEU A 232 16.13 3.88 15.12
CA LEU A 232 15.45 3.09 14.10
C LEU A 232 14.43 3.93 13.30
N ALA A 233 13.72 4.84 13.96
CA ALA A 233 12.81 5.77 13.28
C ALA A 233 13.56 6.70 12.32
N LEU A 234 14.72 7.22 12.74
CA LEU A 234 15.59 8.05 11.89
C LEU A 234 16.12 7.26 10.69
N LEU A 235 16.57 6.02 10.89
CA LEU A 235 17.00 5.12 9.81
C LEU A 235 15.89 4.88 8.78
N CYS A 236 14.64 4.80 9.23
CA CYS A 236 13.48 4.57 8.38
C CYS A 236 12.93 5.83 7.69
N LEU A 237 13.46 7.03 7.97
CA LEU A 237 12.95 8.28 7.38
C LEU A 237 12.89 8.27 5.85
N PRO A 238 13.88 7.75 5.10
CA PRO A 238 13.81 7.69 3.64
C PRO A 238 12.65 6.83 3.11
N LEU A 239 12.15 5.88 3.92
CA LEU A 239 11.03 5.03 3.53
C LEU A 239 9.70 5.75 3.69
N VAL A 240 9.58 6.58 4.73
CA VAL A 240 8.33 7.26 5.09
C VAL A 240 8.26 8.71 4.60
N THR A 241 9.37 9.27 4.13
CA THR A 241 9.46 10.62 3.58
C THR A 241 10.15 10.59 2.21
N SER A 242 9.80 11.54 1.34
CA SER A 242 10.34 11.62 -0.02
C SER A 242 11.78 12.14 -0.11
N ASN A 243 12.36 12.64 0.99
CA ASN A 243 13.68 13.29 1.02
C ASN A 243 14.45 13.08 2.34
N GLY A 244 14.04 12.12 3.17
CA GLY A 244 14.64 11.87 4.47
C GLY A 244 14.39 12.94 5.55
N ARG A 245 13.63 14.02 5.27
CA ARG A 245 13.40 15.09 6.25
C ARG A 245 12.28 14.73 7.22
N SER A 246 12.53 14.84 8.53
CA SER A 246 11.54 14.59 9.60
C SER A 246 10.25 15.40 9.43
N SER A 247 10.33 16.62 8.88
CA SER A 247 9.16 17.50 8.67
C SER A 247 8.09 16.96 7.74
N ARG A 248 8.39 15.90 6.97
CA ARG A 248 7.40 15.22 6.13
C ARG A 248 6.77 13.98 6.80
N VAL A 249 7.19 13.63 8.03
CA VAL A 249 6.67 12.48 8.78
C VAL A 249 5.21 12.68 9.21
N ASP A 250 4.73 13.92 9.37
CA ASP A 250 3.34 14.14 9.79
C ASP A 250 2.31 13.82 8.69
N ARG A 251 2.76 13.44 7.49
CA ARG A 251 1.91 12.97 6.39
C ARG A 251 1.45 11.53 6.61
N VAL A 252 0.46 11.09 5.82
CA VAL A 252 -0.14 9.75 5.90
C VAL A 252 0.90 8.63 5.94
N LYS A 253 1.95 8.70 5.10
CA LYS A 253 3.02 7.69 5.02
C LYS A 253 3.90 7.62 6.28
N GLY A 254 4.03 8.71 7.04
CA GLY A 254 4.80 8.67 8.29
C GLY A 254 4.15 7.88 9.41
N ASN A 255 2.84 7.59 9.31
CA ASN A 255 2.20 6.65 10.22
C ASN A 255 2.79 5.23 10.13
N ASP A 256 3.49 4.89 9.04
CA ASP A 256 4.17 3.60 8.91
C ASP A 256 5.33 3.44 9.91
N LEU A 257 5.81 4.51 10.55
CA LEU A 257 6.78 4.41 11.66
C LEU A 257 6.25 3.57 12.81
N SER A 258 4.92 3.56 13.06
CA SER A 258 4.35 2.69 14.10
C SER A 258 4.65 1.21 13.84
N PHE A 259 4.71 0.84 12.56
CA PHE A 259 5.02 -0.50 12.12
C PHE A 259 6.54 -0.74 12.09
N LEU A 260 7.32 0.21 11.57
CA LEU A 260 8.76 0.05 11.35
C LEU A 260 9.60 0.12 12.65
N CYS A 261 9.27 1.03 13.56
CA CYS A 261 10.02 1.23 14.80
C CYS A 261 9.18 1.05 16.07
N GLY A 262 7.94 0.57 15.93
CA GLY A 262 7.03 0.29 17.05
C GLY A 262 6.39 1.53 17.68
N TYR A 263 6.57 2.72 17.10
CA TYR A 263 5.96 3.96 17.60
C TYR A 263 5.72 4.98 16.48
N ASN A 264 4.57 5.66 16.51
CA ASN A 264 4.21 6.68 15.52
C ASN A 264 4.82 8.05 15.88
N TYR A 265 6.14 8.18 15.73
CA TYR A 265 6.82 9.44 15.98
C TYR A 265 6.33 10.54 15.03
N LYS A 266 6.22 11.77 15.55
CA LYS A 266 5.89 12.98 14.81
C LYS A 266 7.13 13.85 14.63
N ASP A 267 7.08 14.78 13.68
CA ASP A 267 8.22 15.64 13.36
C ASP A 267 8.80 16.32 14.61
N ALA A 268 7.93 16.91 15.44
CA ALA A 268 8.35 17.63 16.65
C ALA A 268 9.21 16.76 17.59
N SER A 269 8.87 15.48 17.75
CA SER A 269 9.61 14.55 18.61
C SER A 269 10.96 14.17 17.99
N LEU A 270 10.99 13.83 16.70
CA LEU A 270 12.22 13.46 16.00
C LEU A 270 13.19 14.64 15.90
N ASN A 271 12.67 15.83 15.57
CA ASN A 271 13.45 17.05 15.48
C ASN A 271 14.02 17.45 16.85
N ARG A 272 13.23 17.36 17.93
CA ARG A 272 13.75 17.57 19.29
C ARG A 272 14.89 16.61 19.62
N TYR A 273 14.72 15.32 19.32
CA TYR A 273 15.76 14.32 19.54
C TYR A 273 17.07 14.65 18.79
N ILE A 274 16.99 14.97 17.49
CA ILE A 274 18.15 15.39 16.67
C ILE A 274 18.81 16.66 17.23
N GLN A 275 18.01 17.63 17.68
CA GLN A 275 18.54 18.87 18.26
C GLN A 275 19.28 18.62 19.58
N GLU A 276 18.79 17.72 20.43
CA GLU A 276 19.47 17.35 21.68
C GLU A 276 20.77 16.59 21.41
N LEU A 277 20.81 15.69 20.41
CA LEU A 277 22.05 15.02 19.97
C LEU A 277 23.13 16.02 19.54
N LYS A 278 22.74 17.13 18.92
CA LYS A 278 23.66 18.21 18.54
C LYS A 278 24.38 18.80 19.76
N TYR A 279 23.67 18.99 20.87
CA TYR A 279 24.25 19.53 22.11
C TYR A 279 25.07 18.49 22.88
N LEU A 280 24.86 17.19 22.63
CA LEU A 280 25.73 16.13 23.15
C LEU A 280 27.08 16.02 22.42
N LYS A 281 27.26 16.73 21.28
CA LYS A 281 28.47 16.65 20.43
C LYS A 281 28.83 15.21 20.04
N VAL A 282 27.82 14.38 19.80
CA VAL A 282 28.00 12.94 19.55
C VAL A 282 28.44 12.61 18.11
N SER A 283 28.61 13.62 17.25
CA SER A 283 28.94 13.42 15.83
C SER A 283 30.22 12.61 15.64
N ASP A 284 31.29 13.02 16.33
CA ASP A 284 32.62 12.47 16.10
C ASP A 284 32.70 11.03 16.64
N SER A 285 32.08 10.80 17.79
CA SER A 285 31.91 9.47 18.38
C SER A 285 31.09 8.56 17.46
N LEU A 286 29.98 9.03 16.89
CA LEU A 286 29.17 8.25 15.94
C LEU A 286 29.94 7.96 14.66
N ILE A 287 30.65 8.94 14.09
CA ILE A 287 31.46 8.76 12.89
C ILE A 287 32.52 7.69 13.14
N THR A 288 33.27 7.81 14.23
CA THR A 288 34.34 6.86 14.58
C THR A 288 33.79 5.46 14.87
N ALA A 289 32.70 5.36 15.64
CA ALA A 289 32.06 4.10 15.95
C ALA A 289 31.51 3.41 14.69
N THR A 290 30.83 4.17 13.82
CA THR A 290 30.32 3.67 12.53
C THR A 290 31.46 3.26 11.60
N ALA A 291 32.55 4.03 11.62
CA ALA A 291 33.77 3.73 10.88
C ALA A 291 34.32 2.36 11.23
N LYS A 292 34.58 2.18 12.52
CA LYS A 292 35.10 0.93 13.07
C LYS A 292 34.14 -0.23 12.83
N PHE A 293 32.85 -0.02 13.04
CA PHE A 293 31.83 -1.05 12.87
C PHE A 293 31.84 -1.68 11.48
N TRP A 294 31.78 -0.90 10.38
CA TRP A 294 31.73 -1.54 9.07
C TRP A 294 33.08 -2.15 8.67
N MET A 295 34.20 -1.55 9.08
CA MET A 295 35.51 -2.17 8.89
C MET A 295 35.59 -3.55 9.55
N ASP A 296 35.10 -3.66 10.78
CA ASP A 296 35.09 -4.92 11.52
C ASP A 296 34.05 -5.91 10.96
N PHE A 297 32.85 -5.43 10.59
CA PHE A 297 31.78 -6.23 10.00
C PHE A 297 32.24 -6.91 8.71
N TRP A 298 32.74 -6.14 7.73
CA TRP A 298 33.16 -6.70 6.45
C TRP A 298 34.38 -7.62 6.59
N ARG A 299 35.34 -7.26 7.45
CA ARG A 299 36.51 -8.10 7.75
C ARG A 299 36.13 -9.47 8.31
N ASN A 300 35.07 -9.54 9.12
CA ASN A 300 34.62 -10.79 9.70
C ASN A 300 33.82 -11.63 8.71
N GLU A 301 33.03 -11.01 7.83
CA GLU A 301 32.20 -11.73 6.86
C GLU A 301 33.00 -12.33 5.69
N TYR A 302 34.13 -11.74 5.31
CA TYR A 302 34.83 -12.11 4.06
C TYR A 302 36.37 -12.18 4.18
N PRO A 303 36.95 -12.81 5.20
CA PRO A 303 38.32 -12.57 5.70
C PRO A 303 39.47 -12.56 4.68
N ASP A 304 39.29 -13.17 3.51
CA ASP A 304 40.29 -13.29 2.44
C ASP A 304 40.24 -12.14 1.39
N GLU A 305 39.27 -11.22 1.47
CA GLU A 305 39.12 -10.11 0.54
C GLU A 305 39.69 -8.78 1.08
N THR A 306 40.30 -7.98 0.19
CA THR A 306 40.74 -6.61 0.53
C THR A 306 39.59 -5.64 0.31
N TYR A 307 38.98 -5.12 1.38
CA TYR A 307 37.91 -4.13 1.25
C TYR A 307 38.43 -2.70 1.30
N PHE A 308 37.89 -1.87 0.42
CA PHE A 308 38.03 -0.43 0.51
C PHE A 308 36.75 0.15 1.16
N VAL A 309 36.82 0.49 2.44
CA VAL A 309 35.70 1.15 3.12
C VAL A 309 35.82 2.67 2.89
N CYS A 310 35.06 3.20 1.94
CA CYS A 310 34.99 4.63 1.68
C CYS A 310 33.91 5.28 2.55
N TYR A 311 34.32 6.07 3.55
CA TYR A 311 33.40 6.92 4.30
C TYR A 311 33.25 8.26 3.60
N TYR A 312 32.17 8.42 2.84
CA TYR A 312 31.77 9.74 2.32
C TYR A 312 30.85 10.42 3.33
N ILE A 313 31.38 11.41 4.03
CA ILE A 313 30.61 12.30 4.90
C ILE A 313 30.42 13.60 4.13
N ASP A 314 29.26 13.77 3.49
CA ASP A 314 28.91 15.04 2.87
C ASP A 314 28.54 16.07 3.95
N GLY A 315 29.55 16.77 4.44
CA GLY A 315 29.37 17.91 5.34
C GLY A 315 28.87 19.18 4.64
N ASN A 316 28.67 19.17 3.31
CA ASN A 316 28.22 20.37 2.62
C ASN A 316 26.72 20.58 2.85
N THR A 317 26.42 21.40 3.85
CA THR A 317 25.34 22.39 3.71
C THR A 317 25.75 23.40 2.64
N LYS A 318 25.82 22.97 1.37
CA LYS A 318 25.88 23.90 0.23
C LYS A 318 24.49 24.47 0.05
N ALA A 319 24.10 25.36 0.95
CA ALA A 319 22.96 26.19 0.66
C ALA A 319 23.25 26.91 -0.67
N LEU A 320 22.40 26.71 -1.66
CA LEU A 320 22.55 27.37 -2.95
C LEU A 320 22.20 28.85 -2.73
N TRP A 321 23.19 29.73 -2.92
CA TRP A 321 22.97 31.17 -2.79
C TRP A 321 22.27 31.71 -4.04
N SER A 322 21.46 32.74 -3.86
CA SER A 322 20.79 33.44 -4.95
C SER A 322 20.96 34.95 -4.80
N SER A 323 21.13 35.65 -5.92
CA SER A 323 21.03 37.12 -5.96
C SER A 323 19.59 37.60 -5.76
N ASN A 324 18.60 36.72 -5.96
CA ASN A 324 17.18 37.04 -5.75
C ASN A 324 16.86 37.17 -4.26
N ARG A 325 15.86 37.99 -3.92
CA ARG A 325 15.33 38.10 -2.55
C ARG A 325 14.63 36.78 -2.16
N CYS A 326 15.33 35.92 -1.44
CA CYS A 326 14.77 34.71 -0.82
C CYS A 326 15.16 34.62 0.66
N TYR A 327 14.83 33.49 1.31
CA TYR A 327 15.14 33.25 2.72
C TYR A 327 16.64 33.39 2.99
N LYS A 328 17.04 33.98 4.13
CA LYS A 328 18.45 34.16 4.48
C LYS A 328 18.92 33.04 5.40
N GLY A 329 19.92 32.28 4.97
CA GLY A 329 20.50 31.16 5.71
C GLY A 329 22.03 31.24 5.70
N ARG A 330 22.68 30.34 6.46
CA ARG A 330 24.14 30.19 6.38
C ARG A 330 24.49 29.45 5.09
N VAL A 331 25.38 30.03 4.30
CA VAL A 331 25.70 29.61 2.92
C VAL A 331 27.15 29.19 2.71
N THR A 332 27.97 29.37 3.73
CA THR A 332 29.39 29.04 3.70
C THR A 332 29.79 28.42 5.03
N MET A 333 30.80 27.55 5.01
CA MET A 333 31.44 27.02 6.24
C MET A 333 31.96 28.13 7.17
N LEU A 334 32.28 29.32 6.62
CA LEU A 334 32.68 30.52 7.36
C LEU A 334 31.52 31.29 8.03
N GLY A 335 30.30 30.73 8.03
CA GLY A 335 29.15 31.32 8.71
C GLY A 335 28.50 32.53 8.01
N ARG A 336 28.88 32.89 6.79
CA ARG A 336 28.22 33.97 6.03
C ARG A 336 26.73 33.67 5.84
N VAL A 337 25.90 34.69 6.07
CA VAL A 337 24.45 34.64 5.91
C VAL A 337 24.06 35.37 4.62
N MET A 338 23.50 34.66 3.65
CA MET A 338 23.01 35.25 2.39
C MET A 338 21.66 34.64 2.00
N ASN A 339 21.03 35.21 0.97
CA ASN A 339 19.81 34.69 0.37
C ASN A 339 20.07 33.26 -0.16
N CYS A 340 19.40 32.26 0.40
CA CYS A 340 19.52 30.86 0.08
C CYS A 340 18.20 30.29 -0.47
N LEU A 341 18.32 29.39 -1.44
CA LEU A 341 17.17 28.73 -2.10
C LEU A 341 16.59 27.59 -1.27
N GLU A 342 17.33 27.09 -0.28
CA GLU A 342 16.88 26.03 0.61
C GLU A 342 16.21 26.62 1.86
N LYS A 343 15.00 26.11 2.17
CA LYS A 343 14.30 26.34 3.44
C LYS A 343 14.65 25.29 4.47
#